data_AF-A0A1Y6EH79-F1
#
_entry.id   AF-A0A1Y6EH79-F1
#
_cell.length_a   1.000
_cell.length_b   1.000
_cell.length_c   1.000
_cell.angle_alpha   90.00
_cell.angle_beta   90.00
_cell.angle_gamma   90.00
#
_symmetry.space_group_name_H-M   'P 1'
#
loop_
_entity.id
_entity.type
_entity.pdbx_description
1 polymer ?
#
loop_
_entity_poly.entity_id
_entity_poly.type
_entity_poly.pdbx_seq_one_letter_code
_entity_poly.pdbx_strand_id
1 'polypeptide(L)'
;MKLGIWLGRFIFAIIWAVLLANVVWPFQGSAYGVFLLLLGILVIMHLLQLGMFVATYKHVINWRRGDYWQVFIFGIIGWLAIMHRQRNQ
;
A
#
# COMPACT_ATOMS: atom_id res chain seq x y z
N MET A 1 20.25 0.70 -2.25
CA MET A 1 19.07 -0.17 -1.97
C MET A 1 18.00 0.48 -1.07
N LYS A 2 18.36 1.32 -0.08
CA LYS A 2 17.36 2.06 0.74
C LYS A 2 16.58 3.15 0.00
N LEU A 3 17.18 3.80 -1.01
CA LEU A 3 16.57 4.93 -1.71
C LEU A 3 15.36 4.55 -2.58
N GLY A 4 15.41 3.42 -3.28
CA GLY A 4 14.29 2.96 -4.13
C GLY A 4 13.04 2.57 -3.34
N ILE A 5 13.21 1.91 -2.18
CA ILE A 5 12.13 1.60 -1.24
C ILE A 5 11.54 2.90 -0.68
N TRP A 6 12.38 3.87 -0.36
CA TRP A 6 11.94 5.16 0.18
C TRP A 6 11.20 6.01 -0.86
N LEU A 7 11.72 6.10 -2.09
CA LEU A 7 11.08 6.76 -3.23
C LEU A 7 9.72 6.15 -3.55
N GLY A 8 9.65 4.82 -3.62
CA GLY A 8 8.39 4.14 -3.90
C GLY A 8 7.35 4.36 -2.78
N ARG A 9 7.77 4.37 -1.50
CA ARG A 9 6.87 4.76 -0.40
C ARG A 9 6.39 6.20 -0.54
N PHE A 10 7.27 7.12 -0.94
CA PHE A 10 6.92 8.52 -1.11
C PHE A 10 5.92 8.74 -2.25
N ILE A 11 6.13 8.09 -3.40
CA ILE A 11 5.21 8.16 -4.55
C ILE A 11 3.85 7.57 -4.17
N PHE A 12 3.81 6.40 -3.53
CA PHE A 12 2.55 5.81 -3.08
C PHE A 12 1.81 6.67 -2.05
N ALA A 13 2.54 7.31 -1.13
CA ALA A 13 1.94 8.25 -0.18
C ALA A 13 1.30 9.44 -0.89
N ILE A 14 1.94 9.98 -1.93
CA ILE A 14 1.36 11.05 -2.76
C ILE A 14 0.11 10.55 -3.50
N ILE A 15 0.15 9.36 -4.11
CA ILE A 15 -0.99 8.77 -4.82
C ILE A 15 -2.19 8.61 -3.86
N TRP A 16 -1.96 8.07 -2.67
CA TRP A 16 -2.98 7.98 -1.62
C TRP A 16 -3.52 9.35 -1.22
N ALA A 17 -2.64 10.34 -1.03
CA ALA A 17 -3.04 11.69 -0.66
C ALA A 17 -3.92 12.34 -1.73
N VAL A 18 -3.58 12.20 -3.02
CA VAL A 18 -4.36 12.76 -4.13
C VAL A 18 -5.71 12.04 -4.27
N LEU A 19 -5.73 10.71 -4.19
CA LEU A 19 -6.97 9.94 -4.32
C LEU A 19 -7.92 10.18 -3.13
N LEU A 20 -7.40 10.27 -1.91
CA LEU A 20 -8.20 10.61 -0.73
C LEU A 20 -8.62 12.09 -0.74
N ALA A 21 -7.76 13.01 -1.19
CA ALA A 21 -8.13 14.40 -1.37
C ALA A 21 -9.30 14.55 -2.36
N ASN A 22 -9.34 13.74 -3.43
CA ASN A 22 -10.48 13.71 -4.36
C ASN A 22 -11.79 13.23 -3.70
N VAL A 23 -11.74 12.45 -2.61
CA VAL A 23 -12.96 12.04 -1.88
C VAL A 23 -13.54 13.21 -1.09
N VAL A 24 -12.69 14.03 -0.47
CA VAL A 24 -13.11 15.19 0.34
C VAL A 24 -13.37 16.42 -0.54
N TRP A 25 -12.56 16.61 -1.58
CA TRP A 25 -12.64 17.69 -2.54
C TRP A 25 -12.74 17.13 -3.96
N PRO A 26 -13.96 16.84 -4.46
CA PRO A 26 -14.14 16.21 -5.75
C PRO A 26 -13.60 17.07 -6.89
N PHE A 27 -12.76 16.49 -7.75
CA PHE A 27 -12.36 17.15 -8.98
C PHE A 27 -13.56 17.36 -9.89
N GLN A 28 -13.61 18.52 -10.55
CA GLN A 28 -14.74 18.92 -11.37
C GLN A 28 -14.81 18.09 -12.66
N GLY A 29 -16.02 17.68 -13.06
CA GLY A 29 -16.26 16.93 -14.31
C GLY A 29 -16.16 15.40 -14.19
N SER A 30 -15.93 14.73 -15.33
CA SER A 30 -15.88 13.26 -15.43
C SER A 30 -14.68 12.62 -14.71
N ALA A 31 -13.70 13.43 -14.31
CA ALA A 31 -12.52 12.97 -13.58
C ALA A 31 -12.86 12.38 -12.20
N TYR A 32 -13.87 12.91 -11.50
CA TYR A 32 -14.25 12.43 -10.16
C TYR A 32 -14.55 10.92 -10.13
N GLY A 33 -15.37 10.46 -11.08
CA GLY A 33 -15.75 9.05 -11.17
C GLY A 33 -14.57 8.14 -11.49
N VAL A 34 -13.65 8.59 -12.35
CA VAL A 34 -12.43 7.85 -12.68
C VAL A 34 -11.51 7.75 -11.47
N PHE A 35 -11.28 8.84 -10.73
CA PHE A 35 -10.43 8.82 -9.54
C PHE A 35 -11.03 7.97 -8.41
N LEU A 36 -12.35 7.96 -8.24
CA LEU A 36 -13.03 7.05 -7.32
C LEU A 36 -12.87 5.59 -7.73
N LEU A 37 -13.02 5.27 -9.01
CA LEU A 37 -12.80 3.92 -9.53
C LEU A 37 -11.36 3.48 -9.31
N LEU A 38 -10.39 4.34 -9.63
CA LEU A 38 -8.96 4.09 -9.41
C LEU A 38 -8.65 3.88 -7.92
N LEU A 39 -9.25 4.68 -7.03
CA LEU A 39 -9.13 4.49 -5.58
C LEU A 39 -9.71 3.13 -5.15
N GLY A 40 -10.89 2.76 -5.65
CA GLY A 40 -11.50 1.46 -5.37
C GLY A 40 -10.62 0.29 -5.82
N ILE A 41 -10.11 0.35 -7.06
CA ILE A 41 -9.19 -0.66 -7.60
C ILE A 41 -7.91 -0.73 -6.76
N LEU A 42 -7.33 0.42 -6.40
CA LEU A 42 -6.13 0.50 -5.56
C LEU A 42 -6.36 -0.21 -4.22
N VAL A 43 -7.46 0.10 -3.53
CA VAL A 43 -7.81 -0.50 -2.24
C VAL A 43 -7.98 -2.01 -2.38
N ILE A 44 -8.77 -2.47 -3.37
CA ILE A 44 -9.03 -3.91 -3.58
C ILE A 44 -7.74 -4.66 -3.87
N MET A 45 -6.89 -4.13 -4.76
CA MET A 45 -5.60 -4.72 -5.09
C MET A 45 -4.69 -4.82 -3.85
N HIS A 46 -4.64 -3.78 -3.02
CA HIS A 46 -3.82 -3.80 -1.80
C HIS A 46 -4.38 -4.77 -0.75
N LEU A 47 -5.70 -4.90 -0.62
CA LEU A 47 -6.32 -5.90 0.26
C LEU A 47 -6.04 -7.32 -0.22
N LEU A 48 -6.19 -7.60 -1.51
CA LEU A 48 -5.87 -8.90 -2.10
C LEU A 48 -4.41 -9.24 -1.90
N GLN A 49 -3.51 -8.28 -2.13
CA GLN A 49 -2.08 -8.47 -1.96
C GLN A 49 -1.71 -8.70 -0.49
N LEU A 50 -2.29 -7.95 0.46
CA LEU A 50 -2.14 -8.19 1.89
C LEU A 50 -2.65 -9.58 2.26
N GLY A 51 -3.83 -9.96 1.78
CA GLY A 51 -4.43 -11.27 2.01
C GLY A 51 -3.54 -12.41 1.51
N MET A 52 -2.99 -12.28 0.30
CA MET A 52 -2.05 -13.25 -0.26
C MET A 52 -0.77 -13.34 0.57
N PHE A 53 -0.19 -12.22 0.99
CA PHE A 53 1.02 -12.25 1.82
C PHE A 53 0.76 -12.87 3.19
N VAL A 54 -0.34 -12.53 3.85
CA VAL A 54 -0.71 -13.10 5.14
C VAL A 54 -1.00 -14.59 5.00
N ALA A 55 -1.80 -15.01 4.00
CA ALA A 55 -2.14 -16.41 3.80
C ALA A 55 -0.89 -17.28 3.57
N THR A 56 0.04 -16.81 2.72
CA THR A 56 1.24 -17.56 2.35
C THR A 56 2.32 -17.51 3.43
N TYR A 57 2.53 -16.37 4.09
CA TYR A 57 3.67 -16.16 4.99
C TYR A 57 3.33 -16.06 6.48
N LYS A 58 2.08 -16.23 6.89
CA LYS A 58 1.71 -16.20 8.33
C LYS A 58 2.47 -17.20 9.20
N HIS A 59 2.90 -18.33 8.62
CA HIS A 59 3.59 -19.39 9.35
C HIS A 59 5.11 -19.22 9.39
N VAL A 60 5.66 -18.37 8.51
CA VAL A 60 7.11 -18.18 8.33
C VAL A 60 7.58 -16.87 8.99
N ILE A 61 6.66 -15.91 9.12
CA ILE A 61 6.97 -14.54 9.56
C ILE A 61 6.23 -14.21 10.84
N ASN A 62 6.93 -13.54 11.77
CA ASN A 62 6.30 -13.02 12.97
C ASN A 62 5.66 -11.66 12.67
N TRP A 63 4.39 -11.66 12.29
CA TRP A 63 3.66 -10.46 11.88
C TRP A 63 3.35 -9.55 13.06
N ARG A 64 3.71 -8.27 12.98
CA ARG A 64 3.32 -7.25 13.96
C ARG A 64 2.11 -6.45 13.45
N ARG A 65 1.27 -5.93 14.35
CA ARG A 65 0.10 -5.09 13.98
C ARG A 65 0.43 -3.93 13.02
N GLY A 66 1.62 -3.34 13.11
CA GLY A 66 2.08 -2.26 12.23
C GLY A 66 2.53 -2.71 10.84
N ASP A 67 2.74 -4.01 10.62
CA ASP A 67 3.22 -4.56 9.35
C ASP A 67 2.07 -4.69 8.34
N TYR A 68 0.87 -5.01 8.82
CA TYR A 68 -0.37 -5.04 8.02
C TYR A 68 -0.65 -3.67 7.36
N TRP A 69 -0.53 -2.59 8.13
CA TRP A 69 -0.72 -1.22 7.62
C TRP A 69 0.34 -0.81 6.59
N GLN A 70 1.58 -1.27 6.77
CA GLN A 70 2.64 -0.99 5.80
C GLN A 70 2.39 -1.69 4.46
N VAL A 71 1.95 -2.94 4.47
CA VAL A 71 1.60 -3.67 3.24
C VAL A 71 0.32 -3.11 2.61
N PHE A 72 -0.65 -2.67 3.42
CA PHE A 72 -1.87 -2.07 2.90
C PHE A 72 -1.65 -0.70 2.23
N ILE A 73 -0.82 0.17 2.82
CA ILE A 73 -0.55 1.50 2.26
C ILE A 73 0.50 1.46 1.15
N PHE A 74 1.55 0.65 1.30
CA PHE A 74 2.72 0.65 0.41
C PHE A 74 2.88 -0.63 -0.43
N GLY A 75 1.92 -1.53 -0.36
CA GLY A 75 1.91 -2.74 -1.17
C GLY A 75 3.17 -3.60 -0.96
N ILE A 76 3.81 -3.94 -2.09
CA ILE A 76 4.99 -4.81 -2.14
C ILE A 76 6.18 -4.15 -1.41
N ILE A 77 6.22 -2.82 -1.35
CA ILE A 77 7.30 -2.10 -0.67
C ILE A 77 7.19 -2.25 0.85
N GLY A 78 5.96 -2.24 1.39
CA GLY A 78 5.71 -2.56 2.79
C GLY A 78 6.15 -3.99 3.11
N TRP A 79 5.87 -4.93 2.19
CA TRP A 79 6.33 -6.31 2.30
C TRP A 79 7.86 -6.44 2.28
N LEU A 80 8.54 -5.82 1.32
CA LEU A 80 10.00 -5.83 1.23
C LEU A 80 10.66 -5.24 2.49
N ALA A 81 10.04 -4.24 3.11
CA ALA A 81 10.52 -3.68 4.38
C ALA A 81 10.41 -4.68 5.54
N ILE A 82 9.33 -5.46 5.62
CA ILE A 82 9.16 -6.52 6.63
C ILE A 82 10.20 -7.62 6.41
N MET A 83 10.38 -8.07 5.16
CA MET A 83 11.34 -9.11 4.80
C MET A 83 12.78 -8.68 5.09
N HIS A 84 13.13 -7.42 4.79
CA HIS A 84 14.44 -6.87 5.11
C HIS A 84 14.68 -6.78 6.62
N ARG A 85 13.65 -6.44 7.41
CA ARG A 85 13.77 -6.42 8.87
C ARG A 85 14.04 -7.82 9.41
N GLN A 86 13.39 -8.84 8.87
CA GLN A 86 13.62 -10.23 9.29
C GLN A 86 14.99 -10.77 8.89
N ARG A 87 15.52 -10.41 7.71
CA ARG A 87 16.87 -10.85 7.28
C ARG A 87 17.99 -10.33 8.19
N ASN A 88 17.77 -9.20 8.87
CA ASN A 88 18.76 -8.56 9.74
C ASN A 88 18.56 -8.90 11.24
N GLN A 89 17.68 -9.85 11.56
CA GLN A 89 17.54 -10.45 12.90
C GLN A 89 18.11 -11.86 12.88
#